data_AF-A0A4R1WY99-F1
#
_entry.id   AF-A0A4R1WY99-F1
#
_cell.length_a   1.000
_cell.length_b   1.000
_cell.length_c   1.000
_cell.angle_alpha   90.00
_cell.angle_beta   90.00
_cell.angle_gamma   90.00
#
_symmetry.space_group_name_H-M   'P 1'
#
loop_
_entity.id
_entity.type
_entity.pdbx_description
1 polymer ?
#
loop_
_entity_poly.entity_id
_entity_poly.type
_entity_poly.pdbx_seq_one_letter_code
_entity_poly.pdbx_strand_id
1 'polypeptide(L)'
;MTASGFPPKTHPSEGPPTTVPLQVPASHGEGTPPPWLAPFRYAVVRLATFVEGKGTPPRLVFATLELLAPGRPSASSGALQDRKFGKGANGRVFFRRVAMGAAEAVAWYEAAARGDLTTPIPADPSESEPKRDGIRVGAGTLTPEPPWPDLVLPLDGDPLLDPTWSGSPAPFIGSGASPARVSRLFSPPSESLTTLLLDEAIVTFLKPRLHVDLFRYPEYLGGMVLIAPDPIAREVRMFVRPRPDNHGVREDIVVHVLPREGSDLSDLEVTLIEIRAGALHRYERTAVPKDGLVVWQRHHEVVMSGFMLTHATQGVLRYQAPTAFLRRITLTSSTVSRRVSIRTPTSESPDAREETYGVTEYARDRDIEVGPAARQQDRLSQVYEAEARRRRLAAAENQGQRWLDNRDVARTEIRRILEGASHRVWIADPYLGGRQIFQFIHAVSRLAVEIRLITSRLAFEGPTLAEDKNDGVLENLDRHAIFTHGLQSLKERGFADVETWVLRGKSPPLHDRFLVVDNTVWFSGNSLNALGARAGLILKVPDPHAIVTRLAALRHKASSFEDYLSERSDAKAVAERHSKRAPSSDPGAEN
;
A
#
# COMPACT_ATOMS: atom_id res chain seq x y z
N MET A 1 83.50 10.49 3.72
CA MET A 1 82.76 11.77 3.61
C MET A 1 81.32 11.51 4.01
N THR A 2 80.97 12.02 5.19
CA THR A 2 79.67 12.62 5.59
C THR A 2 78.62 12.74 4.47
N ALA A 3 77.31 12.50 4.65
CA ALA A 3 76.45 12.69 5.82
C ALA A 3 75.10 11.96 5.67
N SER A 4 74.49 11.62 6.82
CA SER A 4 73.08 11.75 7.24
C SER A 4 71.94 11.50 6.23
N GLY A 5 70.87 10.75 6.50
CA GLY A 5 70.33 10.25 7.75
C GLY A 5 68.80 10.17 7.61
N PHE A 6 68.23 8.97 7.75
CA PHE A 6 66.81 8.75 8.06
C PHE A 6 66.74 7.54 8.99
N PRO A 7 66.10 7.63 10.17
CA PRO A 7 65.97 6.49 11.06
C PRO A 7 64.93 5.49 10.53
N PRO A 8 65.11 4.18 10.77
CA PRO A 8 64.09 3.18 10.46
C PRO A 8 62.88 3.33 11.40
N LYS A 9 61.69 3.23 10.81
CA LYS A 9 60.39 3.25 11.50
C LYS A 9 60.35 2.14 12.56
N THR A 10 60.13 2.52 13.81
CA THR A 10 59.70 1.61 14.88
C THR A 10 58.25 1.20 14.62
N HIS A 11 58.01 -0.10 14.46
CA HIS A 11 56.67 -0.67 14.54
C HIS A 11 56.12 -0.49 15.96
N PRO A 12 54.95 0.13 16.17
CA PRO A 12 54.24 -0.04 17.42
C PRO A 12 53.65 -1.46 17.45
N SER A 13 53.95 -2.22 18.50
CA SER A 13 53.32 -3.49 18.77
C SER A 13 51.82 -3.26 18.95
N GLU A 14 51.01 -3.78 18.03
CA GLU A 14 49.58 -3.90 18.20
C GLU A 14 49.31 -4.87 19.37
N GLY A 15 49.02 -4.31 20.54
CA GLY A 15 48.34 -5.07 21.58
C GLY A 15 46.94 -5.45 21.08
N PRO A 16 46.44 -6.66 21.40
CA PRO A 16 45.13 -7.09 20.93
C PRO A 16 44.05 -6.09 21.39
N PRO A 17 43.06 -5.81 20.54
CA PRO A 17 41.99 -4.87 20.89
C PRO A 17 41.28 -5.38 22.14
N THR A 18 41.29 -4.56 23.19
CA THR A 18 40.47 -4.79 24.38
C THR A 18 39.02 -4.61 23.95
N THR A 19 38.37 -5.71 23.56
CA THR A 19 36.92 -5.78 23.45
C THR A 19 36.35 -5.48 24.82
N VAL A 20 35.92 -4.24 25.04
CA VAL A 20 34.95 -3.91 26.08
C VAL A 20 33.68 -4.62 25.65
N PRO A 21 33.25 -5.69 26.33
CA PRO A 21 31.98 -6.30 25.99
C PRO A 21 30.91 -5.25 26.27
N LEU A 22 30.07 -4.97 25.27
CA LEU A 22 28.79 -4.31 25.50
C LEU A 22 28.08 -5.18 26.55
N GLN A 23 28.01 -4.71 27.79
CA GLN A 23 27.20 -5.34 28.82
C GLN A 23 25.75 -5.22 28.36
N VAL A 24 25.25 -6.27 27.72
CA VAL A 24 23.82 -6.51 27.57
C VAL A 24 23.28 -6.62 29.00
N PRO A 25 22.35 -5.74 29.42
CA PRO A 25 21.77 -5.85 30.75
C PRO A 25 21.13 -7.23 30.90
N ALA A 26 21.37 -7.84 32.06
CA ALA A 26 20.92 -9.18 32.40
C ALA A 26 19.43 -9.36 32.09
N SER A 27 19.09 -10.52 31.52
CA SER A 27 17.71 -11.00 31.37
C SER A 27 16.95 -10.77 32.67
N HIS A 28 15.91 -9.94 32.63
CA HIS A 28 15.00 -9.75 33.74
C HIS A 28 14.44 -11.10 34.18
N GLY A 29 14.57 -11.42 35.47
CA GLY A 29 14.08 -12.66 36.05
C GLY A 29 12.57 -12.81 35.84
N GLU A 30 12.13 -14.05 35.61
CA GLU A 30 10.71 -14.40 35.48
C GLU A 30 9.90 -13.81 36.66
N GLY A 31 8.93 -12.94 36.34
CA GLY A 31 7.91 -12.47 37.28
C GLY A 31 8.04 -11.03 37.80
N THR A 32 9.11 -10.28 37.49
CA THR A 32 9.15 -8.83 37.83
C THR A 32 8.61 -8.01 36.65
N PRO A 33 7.57 -7.16 36.84
CA PRO A 33 7.03 -6.36 35.75
C PRO A 33 8.11 -5.43 35.17
N PRO A 34 8.08 -5.15 33.85
CA PRO A 34 9.06 -4.27 33.24
C PRO A 34 9.07 -2.88 33.91
N PRO A 35 10.23 -2.23 34.11
CA PRO A 35 10.29 -0.92 34.78
C PRO A 35 9.43 0.15 34.10
N TRP A 36 9.28 0.07 32.78
CA TRP A 36 8.44 0.98 32.00
C TRP A 36 6.94 0.86 32.33
N LEU A 37 6.48 -0.22 32.99
CA LEU A 37 5.07 -0.42 33.34
C LEU A 37 4.66 0.38 34.60
N ALA A 38 5.60 0.67 35.50
CA ALA A 38 5.33 1.29 36.80
C ALA A 38 4.48 2.57 36.77
N PRO A 39 4.58 3.47 35.76
CA PRO A 39 3.77 4.68 35.71
C PRO A 39 2.29 4.45 35.38
N PHE A 40 1.91 3.28 34.84
CA PHE A 40 0.56 3.03 34.36
C PHE A 40 -0.29 2.33 35.43
N ARG A 41 -1.50 2.84 35.65
CA ARG A 41 -2.45 2.24 36.61
C ARG A 41 -3.53 1.39 35.95
N TYR A 42 -3.99 1.81 34.79
CA TYR A 42 -5.12 1.21 34.08
C TYR A 42 -4.76 0.91 32.63
N ALA A 43 -5.50 0.00 32.03
CA ALA A 43 -5.41 -0.36 30.63
C ALA A 43 -6.80 -0.59 30.05
N VAL A 44 -6.90 -0.49 28.72
CA VAL A 44 -8.11 -0.82 27.97
C VAL A 44 -7.79 -1.91 26.97
N VAL A 45 -8.46 -3.05 27.11
CA VAL A 45 -8.41 -4.15 26.15
C VAL A 45 -9.59 -4.04 25.20
N ARG A 46 -9.34 -4.05 23.90
CA ARG A 46 -10.36 -4.20 22.86
C ARG A 46 -10.14 -5.55 22.19
N LEU A 47 -11.08 -6.47 22.35
CA LEU A 47 -10.98 -7.83 21.84
C LEU A 47 -12.07 -8.08 20.80
N ALA A 48 -11.67 -8.54 19.62
CA ALA A 48 -12.57 -9.10 18.62
C ALA A 48 -12.33 -10.60 18.45
N THR A 49 -13.42 -11.38 18.47
CA THR A 49 -13.38 -12.84 18.27
C THR A 49 -14.38 -13.29 17.22
N PHE A 50 -14.13 -14.43 16.60
CA PHE A 50 -15.00 -15.06 15.61
C PHE A 50 -15.38 -16.46 16.07
N VAL A 51 -16.67 -16.77 15.98
CA VAL A 51 -17.23 -18.09 16.27
C VAL A 51 -17.86 -18.59 14.99
N GLU A 52 -17.37 -19.70 14.42
CA GLU A 52 -17.79 -20.20 13.10
C GLU A 52 -19.15 -20.91 13.13
N GLY A 53 -19.54 -21.47 14.28
CA GLY A 53 -20.84 -22.12 14.48
C GLY A 53 -21.20 -22.32 15.96
N LYS A 54 -22.38 -22.90 16.23
CA LYS A 54 -22.75 -23.25 17.61
C LYS A 54 -21.80 -24.34 18.14
N GLY A 55 -21.15 -24.09 19.27
CA GLY A 55 -20.26 -25.06 19.93
C GLY A 55 -18.79 -25.00 19.50
N THR A 56 -18.43 -24.17 18.50
CA THR A 56 -17.02 -23.91 18.20
C THR A 56 -16.44 -22.90 19.20
N PRO A 57 -15.22 -23.11 19.70
CA PRO A 57 -14.59 -22.13 20.58
C PRO A 57 -14.36 -20.80 19.84
N PRO A 58 -14.42 -19.66 20.54
CA PRO A 58 -14.14 -18.37 19.93
C PRO A 58 -12.68 -18.31 19.49
N ARG A 59 -12.44 -17.82 18.27
CA ARG A 59 -11.10 -17.60 17.73
C ARG A 59 -10.74 -16.11 17.74
N LEU A 60 -9.48 -15.78 18.00
CA LEU A 60 -8.97 -14.42 17.97
C LEU A 60 -9.06 -13.87 16.54
N VAL A 61 -9.73 -12.71 16.37
CA VAL A 61 -9.71 -11.94 15.12
C VAL A 61 -8.63 -10.86 15.22
N PHE A 62 -8.66 -10.07 16.29
CA PHE A 62 -7.62 -9.10 16.62
C PHE A 62 -7.85 -8.57 18.05
N ALA A 63 -6.78 -8.16 18.73
CA ALA A 63 -6.88 -7.47 20.01
C ALA A 63 -5.91 -6.28 20.12
N THR A 64 -6.35 -5.25 20.85
CA THR A 64 -5.48 -4.14 21.29
C THR A 64 -5.50 -4.06 22.81
N LEU A 65 -4.34 -3.88 23.43
CA LEU A 65 -4.16 -3.52 24.82
C LEU A 65 -3.54 -2.13 24.84
N GLU A 66 -4.28 -1.13 25.32
CA GLU A 66 -3.81 0.25 25.44
C GLU A 66 -3.61 0.61 26.92
N LEU A 67 -2.37 0.85 27.33
CA LEU A 67 -2.08 1.39 28.65
C LEU A 67 -2.57 2.84 28.73
N LEU A 68 -3.21 3.21 29.85
CA LEU A 68 -3.69 4.57 30.05
C LEU A 68 -2.60 5.41 30.69
N ALA A 69 -2.13 6.41 29.94
CA ALA A 69 -1.09 7.33 30.40
C ALA A 69 -1.43 7.99 31.74
N PRO A 70 -0.41 8.36 32.55
CA PRO A 70 -0.61 9.05 33.82
C PRO A 70 -1.54 10.26 33.69
N GLY A 71 -2.44 10.42 34.67
CA GLY A 71 -3.45 11.48 34.70
C GLY A 71 -4.74 11.16 33.93
N ARG A 72 -4.82 10.04 33.19
CA ARG A 72 -6.10 9.60 32.59
C ARG A 72 -6.95 8.82 33.60
N PRO A 73 -8.26 9.11 33.70
CA PRO A 73 -9.16 8.32 34.53
C PRO A 73 -9.34 6.91 33.94
N SER A 74 -9.73 5.97 34.81
CA SER A 74 -10.15 4.63 34.35
C SER A 74 -11.31 4.77 33.37
N ALA A 75 -11.25 4.03 32.27
CA ALA A 75 -12.41 3.86 31.39
C ALA A 75 -13.40 2.86 32.01
N SER A 76 -14.66 2.91 31.58
CA SER A 76 -15.64 1.84 31.85
C SER A 76 -15.56 0.75 30.79
N SER A 77 -15.89 -0.48 31.17
CA SER A 77 -16.07 -1.57 30.21
C SER A 77 -17.34 -1.37 29.39
N GLY A 78 -17.29 -1.80 28.13
CA GLY A 78 -18.43 -1.76 27.22
C GLY A 78 -19.21 -3.07 27.22
N ALA A 79 -20.48 -3.00 26.84
CA ALA A 79 -21.30 -4.16 26.57
C ALA A 79 -20.75 -4.97 25.37
N LEU A 80 -20.97 -6.29 25.41
CA LEU A 80 -20.67 -7.18 24.29
C LEU A 80 -21.50 -6.80 23.06
N GLN A 81 -20.84 -6.63 21.92
CA GLN A 81 -21.47 -6.34 20.63
C GLN A 81 -21.17 -7.48 19.66
N ASP A 82 -22.06 -7.71 18.70
CA ASP A 82 -21.88 -8.77 17.71
C ASP A 82 -22.39 -8.42 16.31
N ARG A 83 -21.87 -9.14 15.31
CA ARG A 83 -22.28 -9.06 13.92
C ARG A 83 -22.27 -10.45 13.29
N LYS A 84 -23.34 -10.79 12.58
CA LYS A 84 -23.43 -12.04 11.79
C LYS A 84 -22.51 -11.97 10.57
N PHE A 85 -21.93 -13.09 10.19
CA PHE A 85 -21.11 -13.24 8.99
C PHE A 85 -21.89 -14.05 7.92
N GLY A 86 -21.84 -13.61 6.65
CA GLY A 86 -22.52 -14.29 5.54
C GLY A 86 -24.06 -14.33 5.59
N LYS A 87 -24.68 -14.95 4.58
CA LYS A 87 -26.14 -15.16 4.47
C LYS A 87 -26.55 -16.52 5.07
N GLY A 88 -26.81 -16.60 6.37
CA GLY A 88 -27.22 -17.84 7.05
C GLY A 88 -26.71 -17.98 8.49
N ALA A 89 -26.70 -19.20 9.05
CA ALA A 89 -26.11 -19.52 10.36
C ALA A 89 -24.57 -19.65 10.32
N ASN A 90 -23.90 -18.86 9.46
CA ASN A 90 -22.47 -18.94 9.20
C ASN A 90 -21.71 -18.01 10.15
N GLY A 91 -21.54 -18.44 11.39
CA GLY A 91 -20.69 -17.75 12.35
C GLY A 91 -21.07 -16.32 12.75
N ARG A 92 -20.36 -15.80 13.74
CA ARG A 92 -20.61 -14.50 14.35
C ARG A 92 -19.30 -13.90 14.86
N VAL A 93 -19.11 -12.62 14.59
CA VAL A 93 -18.02 -11.82 15.12
C VAL A 93 -18.51 -11.10 16.37
N PHE A 94 -17.72 -11.16 17.44
CA PHE A 94 -17.97 -10.49 18.70
C PHE A 94 -16.92 -9.43 18.96
N PHE A 95 -17.30 -8.37 19.66
CA PHE A 95 -16.42 -7.31 20.11
C PHE A 95 -16.77 -6.89 21.54
N ARG A 96 -15.75 -6.73 22.39
CA ARG A 96 -15.90 -6.09 23.70
C ARG A 96 -14.69 -5.20 24.00
N ARG A 97 -14.97 -4.06 24.65
CA ARG A 97 -13.98 -3.19 25.29
C ARG A 97 -14.02 -3.45 26.79
N VAL A 98 -12.89 -3.76 27.41
CA VAL A 98 -12.80 -4.06 28.85
C VAL A 98 -11.71 -3.19 29.48
N ALA A 99 -12.05 -2.56 30.60
CA ALA A 99 -11.08 -1.82 31.40
C ALA A 99 -10.44 -2.74 32.44
N MET A 100 -9.11 -2.74 32.50
CA MET A 100 -8.32 -3.60 33.38
C MET A 100 -7.32 -2.76 34.17
N GLY A 101 -6.77 -3.30 35.26
CA GLY A 101 -5.55 -2.76 35.83
C GLY A 101 -4.37 -3.01 34.88
N ALA A 102 -3.39 -2.11 34.90
CA ALA A 102 -2.28 -2.16 33.95
C ALA A 102 -1.44 -3.45 34.10
N ALA A 103 -1.20 -3.89 35.33
CA ALA A 103 -0.45 -5.11 35.61
C ALA A 103 -1.19 -6.37 35.14
N GLU A 104 -2.49 -6.46 35.41
CA GLU A 104 -3.34 -7.57 35.00
C GLU A 104 -3.47 -7.64 33.47
N ALA A 105 -3.58 -6.49 32.80
CA ALA A 105 -3.63 -6.43 31.35
C ALA A 105 -2.32 -6.91 30.71
N VAL A 106 -1.16 -6.48 31.23
CA VAL A 106 0.14 -6.95 30.73
C VAL A 106 0.30 -8.44 30.97
N ALA A 107 -0.08 -8.95 32.15
CA ALA A 107 -0.08 -10.39 32.43
C ALA A 107 -0.99 -11.17 31.45
N TRP A 108 -2.14 -10.61 31.08
CA TRP A 108 -3.04 -11.17 30.06
C TRP A 108 -2.40 -11.21 28.67
N TYR A 109 -1.68 -10.15 28.27
CA TYR A 109 -0.91 -10.12 27.01
C TYR A 109 0.20 -11.17 26.99
N GLU A 110 0.94 -11.31 28.09
CA GLU A 110 1.97 -12.34 28.25
C GLU A 110 1.41 -13.77 28.23
N ALA A 111 0.26 -13.99 28.87
CA ALA A 111 -0.42 -15.29 28.84
C ALA A 111 -0.81 -15.69 27.42
N ALA A 112 -1.27 -14.74 26.61
CA ALA A 112 -1.57 -14.97 25.21
C ALA A 112 -0.32 -15.36 24.40
N ALA A 113 0.83 -14.71 24.64
CA ALA A 113 2.08 -15.06 23.99
C ALA A 113 2.51 -16.52 24.30
N ARG A 114 2.12 -17.04 25.48
CA ARG A 114 2.34 -18.44 25.88
C ARG A 114 1.24 -19.41 25.40
N GLY A 115 0.23 -18.93 24.67
CA GLY A 115 -0.88 -19.74 24.15
C GLY A 115 -2.05 -19.95 25.12
N ASP A 116 -2.09 -19.21 26.23
CA ASP A 116 -3.16 -19.25 27.24
C ASP A 116 -4.03 -17.98 27.17
N LEU A 117 -4.60 -17.73 25.99
CA LEU A 117 -5.45 -16.56 25.76
C LEU A 117 -6.88 -16.81 26.26
N THR A 118 -7.38 -15.88 27.07
CA THR A 118 -8.76 -15.84 27.55
C THR A 118 -9.45 -14.52 27.21
N THR A 119 -10.77 -14.43 27.35
CA THR A 119 -11.48 -13.13 27.33
C THR A 119 -11.08 -12.31 28.57
N PRO A 120 -10.82 -11.00 28.42
CA PRO A 120 -10.33 -10.15 29.51
C PRO A 120 -11.38 -10.01 30.62
N ILE A 121 -10.91 -9.95 31.87
CA ILE A 121 -11.76 -9.77 33.06
C ILE A 121 -11.69 -8.29 33.49
N PRO A 122 -12.83 -7.58 33.61
CA PRO A 122 -12.85 -6.19 34.06
C PRO A 122 -12.21 -5.99 35.44
N ALA A 123 -11.56 -4.84 35.65
CA ALA A 123 -11.01 -4.46 36.96
C ALA A 123 -12.09 -4.18 38.00
N ASP A 124 -13.22 -3.61 37.57
CA ASP A 124 -14.39 -3.39 38.44
C ASP A 124 -15.26 -4.67 38.44
N PRO A 125 -15.43 -5.35 39.60
CA PRO A 125 -16.25 -6.54 39.69
C PRO A 125 -17.71 -6.33 39.29
N SER A 126 -18.24 -5.10 39.37
CA SER A 126 -19.61 -4.77 38.97
C SER A 126 -19.80 -4.80 37.44
N GLU A 127 -18.70 -4.68 36.68
CA GLU A 127 -18.70 -4.77 35.22
C GLU A 127 -18.41 -6.21 34.71
N SER A 128 -18.09 -7.13 35.63
CA SER A 128 -17.76 -8.52 35.32
C SER A 128 -19.00 -9.31 34.92
N GLU A 129 -18.87 -10.09 33.84
CA GLU A 129 -19.89 -10.99 33.33
C GLU A 129 -19.35 -12.44 33.37
N PRO A 130 -19.61 -13.23 34.44
CA PRO A 130 -19.00 -14.55 34.64
C PRO A 130 -19.24 -15.57 33.52
N LYS A 131 -20.29 -15.37 32.72
CA LYS A 131 -20.62 -16.23 31.57
C LYS A 131 -19.84 -15.88 30.30
N ARG A 132 -19.02 -14.83 30.32
CA ARG A 132 -18.36 -14.23 29.14
C ARG A 132 -16.89 -13.89 29.39
N ASP A 133 -16.51 -13.69 30.65
CA ASP A 133 -15.15 -13.34 31.05
C ASP A 133 -14.35 -14.58 31.46
N GLY A 134 -13.03 -14.56 31.22
CA GLY A 134 -12.15 -15.70 31.47
C GLY A 134 -12.37 -16.91 30.56
N ILE A 135 -13.10 -16.76 29.44
CA ILE A 135 -13.34 -17.85 28.48
C ILE A 135 -12.13 -18.03 27.59
N ARG A 136 -11.68 -19.27 27.40
CA ARG A 136 -10.58 -19.59 26.49
C ARG A 136 -10.88 -19.18 25.06
N VAL A 137 -9.94 -18.48 24.44
CA VAL A 137 -9.99 -18.04 23.05
C VAL A 137 -8.90 -18.78 22.27
N GLY A 138 -9.28 -19.41 21.16
CA GLY A 138 -8.33 -20.04 20.24
C GLY A 138 -7.52 -18.99 19.48
N ALA A 139 -6.21 -19.10 19.50
CA ALA A 139 -5.31 -18.32 18.66
C ALA A 139 -4.30 -19.26 17.97
N GLY A 140 -3.75 -18.84 16.83
CA GLY A 140 -2.55 -19.49 16.29
C GLY A 140 -1.34 -19.27 17.20
N THR A 141 -0.20 -19.85 16.85
CA THR A 141 1.06 -19.56 17.55
C THR A 141 1.39 -18.09 17.42
N LEU A 142 1.31 -17.34 18.53
CA LEU A 142 1.57 -15.91 18.56
C LEU A 142 3.07 -15.64 18.69
N THR A 143 3.64 -14.96 17.70
CA THR A 143 5.08 -14.63 17.66
C THR A 143 5.29 -13.17 18.08
N PRO A 144 6.06 -12.89 19.15
CA PRO A 144 6.35 -11.53 19.57
C PRO A 144 7.34 -10.83 18.63
N GLU A 145 7.02 -9.58 18.29
CA GLU A 145 7.90 -8.66 17.57
C GLU A 145 7.70 -7.23 18.12
N PRO A 146 8.71 -6.66 18.80
CA PRO A 146 10.01 -7.26 19.14
C PRO A 146 9.88 -8.42 20.15
N PRO A 147 10.96 -9.15 20.47
CA PRO A 147 10.99 -10.07 21.60
C PRO A 147 10.52 -9.39 22.90
N TRP A 148 9.59 -10.01 23.62
CA TRP A 148 9.08 -9.50 24.89
C TRP A 148 10.19 -9.52 25.97
N PRO A 149 10.33 -8.49 26.85
CA PRO A 149 9.43 -7.36 27.10
C PRO A 149 9.79 -6.03 26.43
N ASP A 150 10.53 -6.07 25.33
CA ASP A 150 10.94 -4.86 24.63
C ASP A 150 9.77 -4.18 23.93
N LEU A 151 9.88 -2.87 23.75
CA LEU A 151 8.91 -2.05 23.04
C LEU A 151 9.61 -1.29 21.91
N VAL A 152 8.96 -1.19 20.75
CA VAL A 152 9.46 -0.41 19.60
C VAL A 152 8.67 0.88 19.42
N LEU A 153 9.35 1.94 19.00
CA LEU A 153 8.70 3.17 18.57
C LEU A 153 8.30 3.05 17.09
N PRO A 154 7.01 3.11 16.75
CA PRO A 154 6.59 3.19 15.36
C PRO A 154 7.14 4.46 14.70
N LEU A 155 7.77 4.31 13.55
CA LEU A 155 8.21 5.45 12.73
C LEU A 155 7.11 5.74 11.72
N ASP A 156 6.37 6.81 11.95
CA ASP A 156 5.44 7.33 10.96
C ASP A 156 6.23 7.92 9.78
N GLY A 157 5.74 7.70 8.56
CA GLY A 157 6.34 8.25 7.34
C GLY A 157 6.31 9.78 7.31
N ASP A 158 7.13 10.39 6.44
CA ASP A 158 7.15 11.84 6.25
C ASP A 158 5.78 12.34 5.73
N PRO A 159 5.03 13.16 6.50
CA PRO A 159 3.70 13.64 6.11
C PRO A 159 3.69 14.51 4.86
N LEU A 160 4.84 15.06 4.45
CA LEU A 160 4.97 15.85 3.21
C LEU A 160 5.20 14.96 1.98
N LEU A 161 5.72 13.75 2.17
CA LEU A 161 5.99 12.79 1.10
C LEU A 161 4.92 11.70 1.00
N ASP A 162 4.27 11.35 2.11
CA ASP A 162 3.05 10.53 2.19
C ASP A 162 1.94 11.31 2.94
N PRO A 163 1.31 12.30 2.28
CA PRO A 163 0.21 13.07 2.87
C PRO A 163 -1.02 12.19 3.16
N THR A 164 -1.07 10.97 2.61
CA THR A 164 -2.17 10.04 2.80
C THR A 164 -2.07 9.21 4.08
N TRP A 165 -0.96 9.32 4.85
CA TRP A 165 -0.71 8.50 6.04
C TRP A 165 -0.97 7.02 5.75
N SER A 166 -0.61 6.59 4.53
CA SER A 166 -1.21 5.43 3.88
C SER A 166 -0.63 4.09 4.32
N GLY A 167 0.38 4.10 5.17
CA GLY A 167 1.02 2.89 5.69
C GLY A 167 1.66 3.09 7.06
N SER A 168 1.00 3.79 7.99
CA SER A 168 1.51 3.84 9.37
C SER A 168 1.67 2.40 9.88
N PRO A 169 2.86 2.01 10.37
CA PRO A 169 3.10 0.66 10.85
C PRO A 169 2.34 0.37 12.16
N ALA A 170 1.67 1.35 12.77
CA ALA A 170 0.87 1.19 13.98
C ALA A 170 -0.48 1.93 13.84
N PRO A 171 -1.36 1.49 12.92
CA PRO A 171 -2.58 2.21 12.57
C PRO A 171 -3.61 2.29 13.71
N PHE A 172 -3.43 1.48 14.76
CA PHE A 172 -4.27 1.38 15.94
C PHE A 172 -3.94 2.42 17.04
N ILE A 173 -2.86 3.19 16.89
CA ILE A 173 -2.51 4.24 17.86
C ILE A 173 -3.42 5.46 17.65
N GLY A 174 -4.29 5.72 18.62
CA GLY A 174 -5.11 6.93 18.65
C GLY A 174 -4.31 8.17 19.06
N SER A 175 -4.83 9.36 18.74
CA SER A 175 -4.25 10.66 19.13
C SER A 175 -4.05 10.79 20.65
N GLY A 176 -4.88 10.13 21.45
CA GLY A 176 -4.78 10.12 22.90
C GLY A 176 -3.64 9.28 23.47
N ALA A 177 -3.18 8.28 22.72
CA ALA A 177 -2.08 7.40 23.10
C ALA A 177 -0.74 7.91 22.54
N SER A 178 -0.76 8.69 21.45
CA SER A 178 0.46 9.23 20.83
C SER A 178 1.13 10.29 21.73
N PRO A 179 2.47 10.30 21.84
CA PRO A 179 3.38 9.28 21.29
C PRO A 179 3.34 7.98 22.11
N ALA A 180 3.49 6.84 21.44
CA ALA A 180 3.46 5.52 22.07
C ALA A 180 4.51 4.59 21.47
N ARG A 181 5.02 3.68 22.30
CA ARG A 181 5.76 2.49 21.89
C ARG A 181 4.81 1.29 21.86
N VAL A 182 5.16 0.27 21.09
CA VAL A 182 4.30 -0.90 20.88
C VAL A 182 5.06 -2.21 21.00
N SER A 183 4.34 -3.26 21.36
CA SER A 183 4.76 -4.65 21.17
C SER A 183 3.66 -5.39 20.41
N ARG A 184 4.04 -6.28 19.49
CA ARG A 184 3.09 -6.98 18.61
C ARG A 184 3.23 -8.48 18.78
N LEU A 185 2.11 -9.18 18.76
CA LEU A 185 2.01 -10.62 18.67
C LEU A 185 1.37 -10.95 17.33
N PHE A 186 2.17 -11.46 16.40
CA PHE A 186 1.70 -11.84 15.07
C PHE A 186 1.23 -13.30 15.05
N SER A 187 0.15 -13.56 14.31
CA SER A 187 -0.31 -14.92 14.02
C SER A 187 0.08 -15.29 12.59
N PRO A 188 0.34 -16.57 12.29
CA PRO A 188 0.40 -17.05 10.92
C PRO A 188 -0.89 -16.73 10.15
N PRO A 189 -0.81 -16.52 8.82
CA PRO A 189 -1.98 -16.30 7.98
C PRO A 189 -3.01 -17.42 8.13
N SER A 190 -4.29 -17.06 8.26
CA SER A 190 -5.40 -18.01 8.41
C SER A 190 -6.46 -17.75 7.34
N GLU A 191 -6.60 -18.65 6.37
CA GLU A 191 -7.56 -18.53 5.25
C GLU A 191 -9.00 -18.27 5.73
N SER A 192 -9.42 -18.95 6.82
CA SER A 192 -10.74 -18.75 7.43
C SER A 192 -10.96 -17.31 7.92
N LEU A 193 -9.94 -16.67 8.47
CA LEU A 193 -10.02 -15.27 8.92
C LEU A 193 -9.89 -14.32 7.74
N THR A 194 -9.06 -14.63 6.74
CA THR A 194 -8.94 -13.81 5.53
C THR A 194 -10.28 -13.72 4.79
N THR A 195 -11.04 -14.82 4.74
CA THR A 195 -12.39 -14.85 4.17
C THR A 195 -13.37 -13.94 4.92
N LEU A 196 -13.17 -13.75 6.23
CA LEU A 196 -13.97 -12.83 7.05
C LEU A 196 -13.90 -11.39 6.53
N LEU A 197 -12.72 -10.97 6.06
CA LEU A 197 -12.46 -9.60 5.60
C LEU A 197 -13.03 -9.31 4.21
N LEU A 198 -13.52 -10.33 3.50
CA LEU A 198 -14.25 -10.16 2.24
C LEU A 198 -15.69 -9.66 2.46
N ASP A 199 -16.23 -9.78 3.67
CA ASP A 199 -17.56 -9.27 4.04
C ASP A 199 -17.45 -7.80 4.50
N GLU A 200 -17.89 -6.89 3.64
CA GLU A 200 -17.88 -5.44 3.89
C GLU A 200 -18.62 -5.05 5.19
N ALA A 201 -19.66 -5.80 5.57
CA ALA A 201 -20.40 -5.53 6.80
C ALA A 201 -19.57 -5.86 8.05
N ILE A 202 -18.67 -6.85 7.99
CA ILE A 202 -17.75 -7.17 9.07
C ILE A 202 -16.64 -6.11 9.15
N VAL A 203 -16.05 -5.74 8.00
CA VAL A 203 -15.01 -4.69 7.96
C VAL A 203 -15.54 -3.37 8.53
N THR A 204 -16.74 -2.96 8.12
CA THR A 204 -17.42 -1.76 8.62
C THR A 204 -17.78 -1.85 10.12
N PHE A 205 -18.05 -3.06 10.62
CA PHE A 205 -18.30 -3.29 12.05
C PHE A 205 -17.01 -3.18 12.88
N LEU A 206 -15.92 -3.81 12.44
CA LEU A 206 -14.67 -3.91 13.19
C LEU A 206 -13.84 -2.62 13.16
N LYS A 207 -13.74 -1.95 12.02
CA LYS A 207 -12.88 -0.78 11.80
C LYS A 207 -13.04 0.34 12.86
N PRO A 208 -14.24 0.87 13.14
CA PRO A 208 -14.41 1.92 14.15
C PRO A 208 -14.24 1.42 15.60
N ARG A 209 -14.26 0.11 15.84
CA ARG A 209 -14.19 -0.50 17.17
C ARG A 209 -12.77 -0.88 17.58
N LEU A 210 -11.98 -1.36 16.61
CA LEU A 210 -10.57 -1.73 16.79
C LEU A 210 -9.62 -0.58 16.42
N HIS A 211 -10.12 0.49 15.82
CA HIS A 211 -9.34 1.61 15.30
C HIS A 211 -8.30 1.19 14.25
N VAL A 212 -8.53 0.07 13.54
CA VAL A 212 -7.67 -0.41 12.46
C VAL A 212 -8.51 -0.99 11.34
N ASP A 213 -8.09 -0.76 10.11
CA ASP A 213 -8.66 -1.40 8.93
C ASP A 213 -7.93 -2.72 8.65
N LEU A 214 -8.44 -3.82 9.20
CA LEU A 214 -7.81 -5.15 9.05
C LEU A 214 -7.78 -5.64 7.61
N PHE A 215 -8.62 -5.09 6.72
CA PHE A 215 -8.53 -5.37 5.28
C PHE A 215 -7.27 -4.74 4.67
N ARG A 216 -6.89 -3.54 5.14
CA ARG A 216 -5.65 -2.85 4.72
C ARG A 216 -4.40 -3.39 5.41
N TYR A 217 -4.53 -3.88 6.64
CA TYR A 217 -3.43 -4.43 7.43
C TYR A 217 -3.69 -5.91 7.81
N PRO A 218 -3.76 -6.82 6.82
CA PRO A 218 -4.09 -8.23 7.04
C PRO A 218 -3.03 -8.97 7.88
N GLU A 219 -1.81 -8.45 8.00
CA GLU A 219 -0.74 -9.01 8.83
C GLU A 219 -1.10 -9.02 10.34
N TYR A 220 -2.04 -8.18 10.78
CA TYR A 220 -2.51 -8.17 12.16
C TYR A 220 -3.64 -9.17 12.45
N LEU A 221 -4.14 -9.85 11.43
CA LEU A 221 -5.27 -10.76 11.57
C LEU A 221 -4.88 -11.99 12.41
N GLY A 222 -5.69 -12.27 13.43
CA GLY A 222 -5.40 -13.29 14.45
C GLY A 222 -4.34 -12.87 15.46
N GLY A 223 -3.81 -11.65 15.37
CA GLY A 223 -2.76 -11.13 16.25
C GLY A 223 -3.28 -10.23 17.37
N MET A 224 -2.34 -9.66 18.11
CA MET A 224 -2.61 -8.74 19.21
C MET A 224 -1.51 -7.69 19.33
N VAL A 225 -1.86 -6.49 19.80
CA VAL A 225 -0.89 -5.40 20.01
C VAL A 225 -1.02 -4.80 21.40
N LEU A 226 0.12 -4.50 22.01
CA LEU A 226 0.25 -3.69 23.21
C LEU A 226 0.69 -2.29 22.80
N ILE A 227 0.03 -1.27 23.35
CA ILE A 227 0.28 0.15 23.13
C ILE A 227 0.64 0.76 24.48
N ALA A 228 1.87 1.25 24.60
CA ALA A 228 2.40 1.91 25.77
C ALA A 228 2.66 3.39 25.43
N PRO A 229 1.75 4.31 25.77
CA PRO A 229 1.98 5.75 25.62
C PRO A 229 3.26 6.18 26.35
N ASP A 230 3.87 7.28 25.92
CA ASP A 230 4.94 7.91 26.67
C ASP A 230 4.40 8.37 28.04
N PRO A 231 4.98 7.92 29.17
CA PRO A 231 4.51 8.31 30.50
C PRO A 231 4.93 9.73 30.90
N ILE A 232 5.92 10.33 30.23
CA ILE A 232 6.54 11.62 30.58
C ILE A 232 6.07 12.73 29.64
N ALA A 233 6.22 12.56 28.32
CA ALA A 233 5.85 13.59 27.36
C ALA A 233 4.42 13.39 26.85
N ARG A 234 3.58 14.41 27.00
CA ARG A 234 2.23 14.44 26.43
C ARG A 234 2.29 14.74 24.93
N GLU A 235 3.15 15.67 24.54
CA GLU A 235 3.24 16.16 23.18
C GLU A 235 4.62 16.77 22.96
N VAL A 236 5.17 16.62 21.74
CA VAL A 236 6.41 17.28 21.34
C VAL A 236 6.16 18.02 20.05
N ARG A 237 6.37 19.34 20.06
CA ARG A 237 6.16 20.21 18.91
C ARG A 237 7.49 20.72 18.40
N MET A 238 7.66 20.76 17.09
CA MET A 238 8.79 21.41 16.44
C MET A 238 8.28 22.50 15.52
N PHE A 239 8.83 23.71 15.64
CA PHE A 239 8.50 24.81 14.76
C PHE A 239 9.71 25.73 14.53
N VAL A 240 9.67 26.46 13.44
CA VAL A 240 10.67 27.47 13.11
C VAL A 240 10.12 28.85 13.43
N ARG A 241 10.93 29.68 14.09
CA ARG A 241 10.60 31.07 14.38
C ARG A 241 11.60 31.98 13.65
N PRO A 242 11.14 32.88 12.75
CA PRO A 242 11.99 33.90 12.17
C PRO A 242 12.50 34.85 13.27
N ARG A 243 13.79 35.19 13.23
CA ARG A 243 14.37 36.28 14.02
C ARG A 243 14.56 37.50 13.11
N PRO A 244 13.93 38.65 13.43
CA PRO A 244 14.17 39.86 12.67
C PRO A 244 15.63 40.30 12.86
N ASP A 245 16.36 40.40 11.76
CA ASP A 245 17.71 40.98 11.70
C ASP A 245 17.86 41.76 10.38
N ASN A 246 18.60 42.86 10.41
CA ASN A 246 18.82 43.75 9.27
C ASN A 246 19.80 43.17 8.22
N HIS A 247 20.50 42.07 8.53
CA HIS A 247 21.61 41.56 7.71
C HIS A 247 21.45 40.11 7.19
N GLY A 248 20.25 39.54 7.22
CA GLY A 248 20.00 38.24 6.61
C GLY A 248 18.86 37.47 7.25
N VAL A 249 18.70 36.20 6.84
CA VAL A 249 17.69 35.31 7.39
C VAL A 249 18.28 34.60 8.60
N ARG A 250 17.82 34.98 9.80
CA ARG A 250 18.06 34.22 11.01
C ARG A 250 16.78 33.54 11.44
N GLU A 251 16.91 32.28 11.79
CA GLU A 251 15.79 31.46 12.24
C GLU A 251 16.18 30.73 13.50
N ASP A 252 15.19 30.46 14.33
CA ASP A 252 15.32 29.58 15.49
C ASP A 252 14.54 28.32 15.23
N ILE A 253 15.15 27.19 15.54
CA ILE A 253 14.44 25.93 15.65
C ILE A 253 14.03 25.81 17.12
N VAL A 254 12.73 25.68 17.36
CA VAL A 254 12.18 25.49 18.70
C VAL A 254 11.55 24.11 18.78
N VAL A 255 11.98 23.34 19.77
CA VAL A 255 11.30 22.10 20.19
C VAL A 255 10.68 22.34 21.55
N HIS A 256 9.36 22.14 21.63
CA HIS A 256 8.59 22.29 22.86
C HIS A 256 8.08 20.92 23.31
N VAL A 257 8.64 20.42 24.41
CA VAL A 257 8.26 19.18 25.09
C VAL A 257 7.23 19.53 26.16
N LEU A 258 5.98 19.12 25.95
CA LEU A 258 4.90 19.32 26.91
C LEU A 258 4.84 18.10 27.85
N PRO A 259 5.16 18.23 29.16
CA PRO A 259 5.09 17.12 30.09
C PRO A 259 3.65 16.67 30.35
N ARG A 260 3.49 15.42 30.77
CA ARG A 260 2.30 14.94 31.46
C ARG A 260 2.26 15.46 32.89
N GLU A 261 1.07 15.46 33.47
CA GLU A 261 0.87 15.93 34.83
C GLU A 261 1.74 15.15 35.82
N GLY A 262 2.50 15.89 36.65
CA GLY A 262 3.39 15.31 37.66
C GLY A 262 4.69 14.68 37.13
N SER A 263 5.01 14.81 35.84
CA SER A 263 6.24 14.23 35.25
C SER A 263 7.42 15.20 35.30
N ASP A 264 8.63 14.65 35.49
CA ASP A 264 9.90 15.40 35.43
C ASP A 264 10.54 15.28 34.03
N LEU A 265 11.19 16.35 33.59
CA LEU A 265 11.89 16.44 32.31
C LEU A 265 13.42 16.29 32.45
N SER A 266 13.96 16.18 33.66
CA SER A 266 15.41 16.20 33.94
C SER A 266 16.23 15.17 33.15
N ASP A 267 15.65 14.01 32.89
CA ASP A 267 16.33 12.86 32.27
C ASP A 267 16.11 12.80 30.76
N LEU A 268 15.52 13.85 30.19
CA LEU A 268 15.23 13.96 28.77
C LEU A 268 16.29 14.77 28.02
N GLU A 269 16.63 14.26 26.84
CA GLU A 269 17.46 14.96 25.86
C GLU A 269 16.75 15.01 24.52
N VAL A 270 16.90 16.12 23.81
CA VAL A 270 16.49 16.25 22.42
C VAL A 270 17.73 16.27 21.54
N THR A 271 17.76 15.35 20.58
CA THR A 271 18.73 15.36 19.48
C THR A 271 18.09 16.01 18.26
N LEU A 272 18.64 17.13 17.80
CA LEU A 272 18.25 17.79 16.57
C LEU A 272 19.01 17.19 15.37
N ILE A 273 18.30 16.95 14.28
CA ILE A 273 18.84 16.46 13.01
C ILE A 273 18.46 17.46 11.92
N GLU A 274 19.45 18.04 11.23
CA GLU A 274 19.21 18.95 10.10
C GLU A 274 19.76 18.41 8.80
N ILE A 275 18.95 18.52 7.74
CA ILE A 275 19.36 18.17 6.38
C ILE A 275 19.38 19.43 5.52
N ARG A 276 20.48 19.63 4.80
CA ARG A 276 20.65 20.72 3.83
C ARG A 276 21.23 20.19 2.53
N ALA A 277 20.62 20.53 1.39
CA ALA A 277 21.01 20.06 0.07
C ALA A 277 21.25 18.54 -0.02
N GLY A 278 20.39 17.76 0.65
CA GLY A 278 20.48 16.29 0.69
C GLY A 278 21.57 15.73 1.61
N ALA A 279 22.29 16.56 2.37
CA ALA A 279 23.34 16.14 3.30
C ALA A 279 22.97 16.41 4.75
N LEU A 280 23.45 15.57 5.67
CA LEU A 280 23.39 15.83 7.11
C LEU A 280 24.23 17.06 7.42
N HIS A 281 23.57 18.13 7.85
CA HIS A 281 24.21 19.41 8.15
C HIS A 281 24.56 19.52 9.63
N ARG A 282 23.64 19.10 10.52
CA ARG A 282 23.84 19.17 11.98
C ARG A 282 23.23 17.97 12.69
N TYR A 283 23.90 17.61 13.79
CA TYR A 283 23.48 16.60 14.77
C TYR A 283 23.85 17.14 16.16
N GLU A 284 22.89 17.72 16.88
CA GLU A 284 23.13 18.43 18.14
C GLU A 284 22.25 17.84 19.25
N ARG A 285 22.83 17.50 20.40
CA ARG A 285 22.09 17.03 21.58
C ARG A 285 21.96 18.14 22.60
N THR A 286 20.80 18.25 23.24
CA THR A 286 20.56 19.26 24.27
C THR A 286 19.59 18.70 25.30
N ALA A 287 19.95 18.81 26.59
CA ALA A 287 19.07 18.45 27.69
C ALA A 287 17.80 19.30 27.68
N VAL A 288 16.66 18.71 28.02
CA VAL A 288 15.37 19.42 28.07
C VAL A 288 15.31 20.25 29.36
N PRO A 289 15.16 21.58 29.28
CA PRO A 289 15.01 22.40 30.47
C PRO A 289 13.66 22.16 31.16
N LYS A 290 13.51 22.64 32.40
CA LYS A 290 12.26 22.47 33.19
C LYS A 290 11.01 23.05 32.54
N ASP A 291 11.16 24.08 31.71
CA ASP A 291 10.05 24.69 30.96
C ASP A 291 9.71 23.94 29.66
N GLY A 292 10.48 22.89 29.32
CA GLY A 292 10.28 22.07 28.13
C GLY A 292 10.69 22.73 26.82
N LEU A 293 11.33 23.90 26.83
CA LEU A 293 11.67 24.67 25.62
C LEU A 293 13.15 24.54 25.26
N VAL A 294 13.43 23.85 24.16
CA VAL A 294 14.77 23.77 23.57
C VAL A 294 14.83 24.66 22.34
N VAL A 295 15.79 25.58 22.31
CA VAL A 295 15.94 26.58 21.24
C VAL A 295 17.33 26.54 20.64
N TRP A 296 17.40 26.29 19.33
CA TRP A 296 18.65 26.36 18.57
C TRP A 296 18.64 27.56 17.62
N GLN A 297 19.66 28.39 17.73
CA GLN A 297 19.82 29.57 16.90
C GLN A 297 20.50 29.24 15.56
N ARG A 298 19.93 29.72 14.45
CA ARG A 298 20.48 29.59 13.10
C ARG A 298 20.73 30.93 12.44
N HIS A 299 21.87 31.02 11.76
CA HIS A 299 22.28 32.18 10.96
C HIS A 299 21.90 32.02 9.48
N HIS A 300 20.97 31.12 9.19
CA HIS A 300 20.49 30.80 7.85
C HIS A 300 19.06 30.26 7.94
N GLU A 301 18.41 30.17 6.78
CA GLU A 301 17.11 29.54 6.64
C GLU A 301 17.17 28.03 6.88
N VAL A 302 16.28 27.55 7.74
CA VAL A 302 16.10 26.15 8.09
C VAL A 302 15.26 25.47 7.01
N VAL A 303 15.87 24.52 6.29
CA VAL A 303 15.19 23.85 5.18
C VAL A 303 14.48 22.58 5.63
N MET A 304 15.21 21.61 6.16
CA MET A 304 14.66 20.36 6.70
C MET A 304 15.23 20.08 8.08
N SER A 305 14.35 19.75 9.02
CA SER A 305 14.77 19.42 10.38
C SER A 305 13.85 18.42 11.02
N GLY A 306 14.43 17.58 11.87
CA GLY A 306 13.75 16.55 12.64
C GLY A 306 14.38 16.45 14.01
N PHE A 307 13.80 15.65 14.88
CA PHE A 307 14.33 15.48 16.23
C PHE A 307 14.12 14.05 16.75
N MET A 308 14.90 13.71 17.76
CA MET A 308 14.72 12.51 18.57
C MET A 308 14.68 12.91 20.04
N LEU A 309 13.61 12.57 20.75
CA LEU A 309 13.51 12.71 22.21
C LEU A 309 13.93 11.39 22.85
N THR A 310 14.91 11.45 23.74
CA THR A 310 15.46 10.29 24.45
C THR A 310 15.38 10.47 25.96
N HIS A 311 15.19 9.36 26.67
CA HIS A 311 15.25 9.28 28.12
C HIS A 311 16.37 8.34 28.54
N ALA A 312 17.14 8.71 29.58
CA ALA A 312 18.33 7.97 30.03
C ALA A 312 18.09 6.46 30.20
N THR A 313 16.94 6.06 30.77
CA THR A 313 16.61 4.64 31.03
C THR A 313 15.59 4.03 30.08
N GLN A 314 14.75 4.84 29.42
CA GLN A 314 13.64 4.33 28.59
C GLN A 314 13.98 4.32 27.10
N GLY A 315 15.13 4.85 26.72
CA GLY A 315 15.58 4.93 25.33
C GLY A 315 14.84 6.01 24.54
N VAL A 316 14.54 5.72 23.28
CA VAL A 316 13.88 6.69 22.38
C VAL A 316 12.38 6.75 22.69
N LEU A 317 11.90 7.94 23.03
CA LEU A 317 10.49 8.21 23.33
C LEU A 317 9.72 8.77 22.14
N ARG A 318 10.38 9.61 21.33
CA ARG A 318 9.81 10.18 20.11
C ARG A 318 10.88 10.34 19.04
N TYR A 319 10.49 10.14 17.80
CA TYR A 319 11.28 10.48 16.63
C TYR A 319 10.38 11.20 15.63
N GLN A 320 10.89 12.28 15.06
CA GLN A 320 10.33 12.94 13.90
C GLN A 320 11.44 13.00 12.85
N ALA A 321 11.22 12.35 11.71
CA ALA A 321 12.14 12.42 10.59
C ALA A 321 12.32 13.87 10.13
N PRO A 322 13.47 14.24 9.56
CA PRO A 322 13.64 15.58 9.02
C PRO A 322 12.65 15.90 7.91
N THR A 323 11.80 16.89 8.15
CA THR A 323 10.80 17.35 7.19
C THR A 323 10.97 18.85 6.91
N ALA A 324 10.44 19.30 5.77
CA ALA A 324 10.44 20.72 5.45
C ALA A 324 9.35 21.47 6.23
N PHE A 325 9.51 22.78 6.39
CA PHE A 325 8.49 23.62 7.02
C PHE A 325 7.57 24.25 5.97
N LEU A 326 6.26 24.26 6.23
CA LEU A 326 5.31 25.00 5.38
C LEU A 326 5.54 26.50 5.57
N ARG A 327 5.98 27.19 4.51
CA ARG A 327 6.33 28.62 4.55
C ARG A 327 5.30 29.52 3.87
N ARG A 328 4.60 29.00 2.84
CA ARG A 328 3.66 29.76 2.01
C ARG A 328 2.49 28.87 1.58
N ILE A 329 1.30 29.45 1.58
CA ILE A 329 0.09 28.85 1.01
C ILE A 329 -0.39 29.79 -0.10
N THR A 330 -0.61 29.24 -1.28
CA THR A 330 -1.27 29.94 -2.39
C THR A 330 -2.68 29.39 -2.51
N LEU A 331 -3.68 30.26 -2.33
CA LEU A 331 -5.10 29.93 -2.44
C LEU A 331 -5.63 30.49 -3.76
N THR A 332 -6.08 29.60 -4.63
CA THR A 332 -6.68 30.00 -5.91
C THR A 332 -8.20 30.10 -5.72
N SER A 333 -8.75 31.30 -5.92
CA SER A 333 -10.19 31.58 -5.80
C SER A 333 -10.80 31.89 -7.16
N SER A 334 -11.78 31.09 -7.54
CA SER A 334 -12.51 31.21 -8.81
C SER A 334 -13.95 31.69 -8.53
N THR A 335 -14.36 32.85 -9.05
CA THR A 335 -15.75 33.31 -8.91
C THR A 335 -16.62 32.67 -9.98
N VAL A 336 -17.79 32.12 -9.62
CA VAL A 336 -18.75 31.61 -10.60
C VAL A 336 -19.16 32.74 -11.54
N SER A 337 -18.83 32.61 -12.82
CA SER A 337 -19.19 33.58 -13.86
C SER A 337 -20.63 33.35 -14.34
N ARG A 338 -20.96 32.13 -14.75
CA ARG A 338 -22.32 31.75 -15.18
C ARG A 338 -22.54 30.25 -15.09
N ARG A 339 -23.80 29.82 -15.03
CA ARG A 339 -24.18 28.41 -15.19
C ARG A 339 -24.75 28.20 -16.58
N VAL A 340 -24.16 27.29 -17.34
CA VAL A 340 -24.58 26.92 -18.70
C VAL A 340 -25.17 25.51 -18.64
N SER A 341 -26.32 25.33 -19.28
CA SER A 341 -26.93 24.01 -19.43
C SER A 341 -26.51 23.44 -20.78
N ILE A 342 -25.75 22.34 -20.77
CA ILE A 342 -25.29 21.67 -21.98
C ILE A 342 -26.20 20.48 -22.23
N ARG A 343 -26.80 20.44 -23.42
CA ARG A 343 -27.51 19.27 -23.93
C ARG A 343 -26.57 18.46 -24.80
N THR A 344 -26.39 17.21 -24.46
CA THR A 344 -25.58 16.27 -25.24
C THR A 344 -26.35 14.97 -25.44
N PRO A 345 -26.27 14.33 -26.61
CA PRO A 345 -26.70 12.96 -26.76
C PRO A 345 -25.94 12.06 -25.77
N THR A 346 -26.62 11.08 -25.18
CA THR A 346 -26.01 10.08 -24.26
C THR A 346 -25.08 9.08 -24.96
N SER A 347 -25.15 8.99 -26.27
CA SER A 347 -24.24 8.19 -27.11
C SER A 347 -24.20 8.76 -28.53
N GLU A 348 -23.31 8.23 -29.36
CA GLU A 348 -23.19 8.64 -30.77
C GLU A 348 -24.31 8.08 -31.68
N SER A 349 -25.30 7.37 -31.12
CA SER A 349 -26.45 6.86 -31.88
C SER A 349 -27.36 8.00 -32.34
N PRO A 350 -27.91 7.97 -33.58
CA PRO A 350 -28.89 8.96 -34.06
C PRO A 350 -30.13 9.08 -33.17
N ASP A 351 -30.51 8.00 -32.47
CA ASP A 351 -31.66 7.93 -31.57
C ASP A 351 -31.28 8.06 -30.08
N ALA A 352 -30.06 8.52 -29.78
CA ALA A 352 -29.59 8.64 -28.42
C ALA A 352 -30.42 9.67 -27.64
N ARG A 353 -30.91 9.28 -26.46
CA ARG A 353 -31.60 10.18 -25.55
C ARG A 353 -30.69 11.35 -25.19
N GLU A 354 -31.19 12.59 -25.28
CA GLU A 354 -30.43 13.75 -24.81
C GLU A 354 -30.34 13.75 -23.29
N GLU A 355 -29.13 13.94 -22.77
CA GLU A 355 -28.86 14.26 -21.39
C GLU A 355 -28.50 15.74 -21.28
N THR A 356 -29.07 16.41 -20.29
CA THR A 356 -28.78 17.81 -19.99
C THR A 356 -28.00 17.87 -18.69
N TYR A 357 -26.80 18.43 -18.72
CA TYR A 357 -26.02 18.66 -17.50
C TYR A 357 -25.62 20.14 -17.39
N GLY A 358 -25.63 20.64 -16.16
CA GLY A 358 -25.25 22.01 -15.85
C GLY A 358 -23.74 22.13 -15.63
N VAL A 359 -23.08 22.98 -16.40
CA VAL A 359 -21.69 23.39 -16.17
C VAL A 359 -21.69 24.75 -15.50
N THR A 360 -20.96 24.87 -14.39
CA THR A 360 -20.68 26.16 -13.78
C THR A 360 -19.37 26.67 -14.37
N GLU A 361 -19.42 27.72 -15.17
CA GLU A 361 -18.23 28.41 -15.68
C GLU A 361 -17.73 29.40 -14.63
N TYR A 362 -16.44 29.35 -14.33
CA TYR A 362 -15.79 30.27 -13.38
C TYR A 362 -15.05 31.37 -14.15
N ALA A 363 -15.04 32.59 -13.61
CA ALA A 363 -14.18 33.67 -14.06
C ALA A 363 -12.72 33.34 -13.75
N ARG A 364 -11.78 34.08 -14.38
CA ARG A 364 -10.34 33.87 -14.15
C ARG A 364 -10.01 33.85 -12.66
N ASP A 365 -9.21 32.86 -12.31
CA ASP A 365 -8.75 32.64 -10.96
C ASP A 365 -7.98 33.86 -10.43
N ARG A 366 -8.20 34.16 -9.15
CA ARG A 366 -7.38 35.08 -8.39
C ARG A 366 -6.58 34.28 -7.39
N ASP A 367 -5.26 34.43 -7.45
CA ASP A 367 -4.36 33.86 -6.45
C ASP A 367 -4.27 34.80 -5.25
N ILE A 368 -4.54 34.25 -4.07
CA ILE A 368 -4.31 34.88 -2.77
C ILE A 368 -3.09 34.20 -2.18
N GLU A 369 -1.98 34.92 -2.08
CA GLU A 369 -0.77 34.43 -1.43
C GLU A 369 -0.75 34.81 0.05
N VAL A 370 -0.58 33.81 0.92
CA VAL A 370 -0.38 34.00 2.36
C VAL A 370 1.00 33.47 2.75
N GLY A 371 1.87 34.37 3.20
CA GLY A 371 3.25 34.08 3.57
C GLY A 371 4.22 35.17 3.11
N PRO A 372 5.49 35.10 3.53
CA PRO A 372 6.51 36.00 3.01
C PRO A 372 6.67 35.81 1.49
N ALA A 373 6.88 36.91 0.75
CA ALA A 373 7.15 36.85 -0.68
C ALA A 373 8.35 35.94 -0.95
N ALA A 374 8.24 35.09 -1.99
CA ALA A 374 9.34 34.24 -2.41
C ALA A 374 10.56 35.11 -2.71
N ARG A 375 11.64 34.93 -1.93
CA ARG A 375 12.91 35.59 -2.26
C ARG A 375 13.40 35.01 -3.58
N GLN A 376 13.95 35.90 -4.40
CA GLN A 376 14.51 35.61 -5.72
C GLN A 376 15.34 34.31 -5.68
N GLN A 377 15.14 33.42 -6.66
CA GLN A 377 15.72 32.07 -6.75
C GLN A 377 17.12 31.95 -6.14
N ASP A 378 17.19 31.42 -4.92
CA ASP A 378 18.45 31.01 -4.30
C ASP A 378 18.99 29.80 -5.07
N ARG A 379 20.31 29.71 -5.26
CA ARG A 379 20.97 28.53 -5.85
C ARG A 379 20.58 27.25 -5.10
N LEU A 380 20.32 27.35 -3.79
CA LEU A 380 19.82 26.23 -3.00
C LEU A 380 18.44 25.75 -3.45
N SER A 381 17.51 26.65 -3.80
CA SER A 381 16.18 26.28 -4.31
C SER A 381 16.29 25.44 -5.59
N GLN A 382 17.22 25.80 -6.49
CA GLN A 382 17.48 25.03 -7.72
C GLN A 382 18.00 23.61 -7.42
N VAL A 383 18.85 23.45 -6.40
CA VAL A 383 19.35 22.14 -5.97
C VAL A 383 18.20 21.24 -5.51
N TYR A 384 17.28 21.79 -4.70
CA TYR A 384 16.10 21.05 -4.22
C TYR A 384 15.12 20.71 -5.35
N GLU A 385 14.86 21.62 -6.28
CA GLU A 385 14.04 21.35 -7.46
C GLU A 385 14.65 20.25 -8.35
N ALA A 386 15.95 20.30 -8.57
CA ALA A 386 16.68 19.29 -9.32
C ALA A 386 16.63 17.91 -8.62
N GLU A 387 16.72 17.88 -7.28
CA GLU A 387 16.55 16.66 -6.49
C GLU A 387 15.13 16.10 -6.59
N ALA A 388 14.11 16.94 -6.41
CA ALA A 388 12.71 16.54 -6.56
C ALA A 388 12.42 16.02 -7.98
N ARG A 389 13.03 16.61 -9.01
CA ARG A 389 12.97 16.10 -10.38
C ARG A 389 13.64 14.72 -10.51
N ARG A 390 14.85 14.52 -9.97
CA ARG A 390 15.51 13.21 -9.97
C ARG A 390 14.67 12.13 -9.27
N ARG A 391 14.05 12.45 -8.13
CA ARG A 391 13.13 11.54 -7.43
C ARG A 391 11.90 11.18 -8.26
N ARG A 392 11.28 12.15 -8.94
CA ARG A 392 10.16 11.90 -9.87
C ARG A 392 10.57 11.02 -11.05
N LEU A 393 11.74 11.24 -11.62
CA LEU A 393 12.28 10.39 -12.68
C LEU A 393 12.51 8.95 -12.18
N ALA A 394 13.14 8.78 -11.02
CA ALA A 394 13.34 7.47 -10.40
C ALA A 394 12.00 6.77 -10.08
N ALA A 395 11.00 7.52 -9.59
CA ALA A 395 9.66 6.98 -9.35
C ALA A 395 8.98 6.53 -10.66
N ALA A 396 9.07 7.34 -11.71
CA ALA A 396 8.56 6.99 -13.04
C ALA A 396 9.26 5.73 -13.61
N GLU A 397 10.58 5.61 -13.42
CA GLU A 397 11.35 4.42 -13.80
C GLU A 397 10.92 3.17 -13.01
N ASN A 398 10.75 3.29 -11.68
CA ASN A 398 10.29 2.20 -10.83
C ASN A 398 8.89 1.72 -11.22
N GLN A 399 8.00 2.67 -11.54
CA GLN A 399 6.67 2.42 -12.10
C GLN A 399 6.69 1.95 -13.56
N GLY A 400 7.87 1.80 -14.17
CA GLY A 400 7.99 1.34 -15.56
C GLY A 400 7.32 2.28 -16.57
N GLN A 401 7.16 3.55 -16.25
CA GLN A 401 6.53 4.52 -17.14
C GLN A 401 7.36 4.66 -18.42
N ARG A 402 6.77 4.34 -19.58
CA ARG A 402 7.40 4.49 -20.89
C ARG A 402 6.44 5.10 -21.89
N TRP A 403 6.90 6.16 -22.55
CA TRP A 403 6.26 6.72 -23.72
C TRP A 403 6.76 5.98 -24.96
N LEU A 404 5.83 5.40 -25.72
CA LEU A 404 6.12 4.54 -26.86
C LEU A 404 5.45 5.11 -28.11
N ASP A 405 6.22 5.77 -28.96
CA ASP A 405 5.81 6.37 -30.23
C ASP A 405 6.55 5.78 -31.45
N ASN A 406 7.41 4.78 -31.22
CA ASN A 406 8.12 4.04 -32.24
C ASN A 406 7.86 2.53 -32.10
N ARG A 407 7.48 1.88 -33.20
CA ARG A 407 7.07 0.46 -33.23
C ARG A 407 8.20 -0.50 -32.84
N ASP A 408 9.44 -0.24 -33.21
CA ASP A 408 10.58 -1.09 -32.86
C ASP A 408 10.97 -0.96 -31.39
N VAL A 409 10.95 0.27 -30.87
CA VAL A 409 11.18 0.54 -29.45
C VAL A 409 10.09 -0.12 -28.60
N ALA A 410 8.83 0.06 -28.98
CA ALA A 410 7.68 -0.58 -28.34
C ALA A 410 7.81 -2.10 -28.35
N ARG A 411 8.18 -2.69 -29.50
CA ARG A 411 8.36 -4.13 -29.62
C ARG A 411 9.46 -4.67 -28.73
N THR A 412 10.60 -4.00 -28.73
CA THR A 412 11.75 -4.37 -27.90
C THR A 412 11.39 -4.31 -26.42
N GLU A 413 10.67 -3.27 -26.00
CA GLU A 413 10.30 -3.10 -24.59
C GLU A 413 9.29 -4.16 -24.12
N ILE A 414 8.26 -4.49 -24.91
CA ILE A 414 7.32 -5.56 -24.56
C ILE A 414 8.03 -6.92 -24.50
N ARG A 415 8.93 -7.21 -25.44
CA ARG A 415 9.73 -8.45 -25.42
C ARG A 415 10.60 -8.53 -24.16
N ARG A 416 11.30 -7.44 -23.82
CA ARG A 416 12.11 -7.34 -22.60
C ARG A 416 11.27 -7.59 -21.33
N ILE A 417 10.03 -7.09 -21.29
CA ILE A 417 9.11 -7.34 -20.17
C ILE A 417 8.76 -8.84 -20.08
N LEU A 418 8.46 -9.48 -21.21
CA LEU A 418 8.09 -10.90 -21.29
C LEU A 418 9.26 -11.86 -21.02
N GLU A 419 10.47 -11.49 -21.44
CA GLU A 419 11.70 -12.24 -21.20
C GLU A 419 12.01 -12.42 -19.71
N GLY A 420 11.57 -11.46 -18.87
CA GLY A 420 11.75 -11.47 -17.43
C GLY A 420 10.81 -12.40 -16.66
N ALA A 421 9.85 -13.04 -17.31
CA ALA A 421 8.88 -13.92 -16.66
C ALA A 421 9.52 -15.16 -16.05
N SER A 422 9.18 -15.47 -14.80
CA SER A 422 9.69 -16.64 -14.07
C SER A 422 8.65 -17.72 -13.82
N HIS A 423 7.37 -17.34 -13.66
CA HIS A 423 6.29 -18.24 -13.26
C HIS A 423 5.05 -18.11 -14.16
N ARG A 424 4.62 -16.89 -14.51
CA ARG A 424 3.39 -16.69 -15.30
C ARG A 424 3.44 -15.46 -16.21
N VAL A 425 2.75 -15.57 -17.35
CA VAL A 425 2.48 -14.48 -18.30
C VAL A 425 0.99 -14.50 -18.66
N TRP A 426 0.26 -13.44 -18.34
CA TRP A 426 -1.11 -13.26 -18.86
C TRP A 426 -1.18 -12.05 -19.77
N ILE A 427 -1.78 -12.19 -20.95
CA ILE A 427 -2.04 -11.08 -21.88
C ILE A 427 -3.54 -10.92 -22.03
N ALA A 428 -4.07 -9.80 -21.55
CA ALA A 428 -5.46 -9.42 -21.72
C ALA A 428 -5.54 -8.23 -22.69
N ASP A 429 -5.84 -8.49 -23.96
CA ASP A 429 -6.03 -7.47 -25.00
C ASP A 429 -7.19 -7.90 -25.91
N PRO A 430 -8.29 -7.12 -26.00
CA PRO A 430 -9.45 -7.45 -26.82
C PRO A 430 -9.15 -7.64 -28.32
N TYR A 431 -8.02 -7.10 -28.80
CA TYR A 431 -7.58 -7.14 -30.19
C TYR A 431 -6.34 -8.04 -30.39
N LEU A 432 -6.01 -8.90 -29.43
CA LEU A 432 -4.89 -9.82 -29.53
C LEU A 432 -5.13 -10.85 -30.64
N GLY A 433 -4.42 -10.70 -31.76
CA GLY A 433 -4.46 -11.60 -32.92
C GLY A 433 -3.21 -12.46 -33.07
N GLY A 434 -3.19 -13.34 -34.08
CA GLY A 434 -2.12 -14.33 -34.24
C GLY A 434 -0.73 -13.72 -34.46
N ARG A 435 -0.64 -12.56 -35.13
CA ARG A 435 0.64 -11.86 -35.30
C ARG A 435 1.30 -11.48 -33.98
N GLN A 436 0.52 -11.10 -32.98
CA GLN A 436 1.03 -10.70 -31.68
C GLN A 436 1.68 -11.87 -30.92
N ILE A 437 1.24 -13.11 -31.19
CA ILE A 437 1.85 -14.31 -30.64
C ILE A 437 3.33 -14.39 -31.09
N PHE A 438 3.58 -14.27 -32.39
CA PHE A 438 4.94 -14.27 -32.96
C PHE A 438 5.74 -13.02 -32.57
N GLN A 439 5.09 -11.86 -32.55
CA GLN A 439 5.77 -10.60 -32.25
C GLN A 439 6.23 -10.50 -30.79
N PHE A 440 5.45 -11.05 -29.84
CA PHE A 440 5.66 -10.82 -28.41
C PHE A 440 5.80 -12.10 -27.60
N ILE A 441 4.86 -13.05 -27.71
CA ILE A 441 4.76 -14.19 -26.78
C ILE A 441 5.97 -15.12 -26.93
N HIS A 442 6.52 -15.26 -28.13
CA HIS A 442 7.77 -16.00 -28.33
C HIS A 442 8.99 -15.40 -27.60
N ALA A 443 8.93 -14.18 -27.07
CA ALA A 443 10.00 -13.63 -26.23
C ALA A 443 10.05 -14.27 -24.83
N VAL A 444 9.01 -14.98 -24.38
CA VAL A 444 9.06 -15.73 -23.12
C VAL A 444 10.19 -16.76 -23.21
N SER A 445 11.11 -16.68 -22.26
CA SER A 445 12.40 -17.40 -22.30
C SER A 445 12.35 -18.75 -21.58
N ARG A 446 11.45 -18.91 -20.60
CA ARG A 446 11.35 -20.10 -19.75
C ARG A 446 10.11 -20.92 -20.10
N LEU A 447 10.30 -22.19 -20.47
CA LEU A 447 9.23 -23.08 -20.92
C LEU A 447 8.25 -23.50 -19.81
N ALA A 448 8.67 -23.42 -18.54
CA ALA A 448 7.83 -23.73 -17.38
C ALA A 448 6.88 -22.59 -16.99
N VAL A 449 6.93 -21.45 -17.69
CA VAL A 449 6.04 -20.31 -17.44
C VAL A 449 4.65 -20.63 -17.97
N GLU A 450 3.64 -20.45 -17.12
CA GLU A 450 2.24 -20.52 -17.50
C GLU A 450 1.87 -19.33 -18.41
N ILE A 451 1.27 -19.60 -19.58
CA ILE A 451 0.82 -18.57 -20.51
C ILE A 451 -0.72 -18.56 -20.57
N ARG A 452 -1.34 -17.43 -20.23
CA ARG A 452 -2.79 -17.23 -20.39
C ARG A 452 -3.10 -16.05 -21.30
N LEU A 453 -3.91 -16.27 -22.32
CA LEU A 453 -4.32 -15.24 -23.26
C LEU A 453 -5.81 -14.98 -23.13
N ILE A 454 -6.19 -13.71 -22.96
CA ILE A 454 -7.58 -13.25 -22.91
C ILE A 454 -7.78 -12.27 -24.06
N THR A 455 -8.57 -12.68 -25.05
CA THR A 455 -8.89 -11.88 -26.24
C THR A 455 -10.41 -11.77 -26.42
N SER A 456 -10.86 -11.11 -27.48
CA SER A 456 -12.29 -11.03 -27.83
C SER A 456 -12.52 -11.40 -29.28
N ARG A 457 -13.80 -11.59 -29.66
CA ARG A 457 -14.18 -11.77 -31.07
C ARG A 457 -13.61 -10.68 -32.01
N LEU A 458 -13.39 -9.46 -31.48
CA LEU A 458 -12.90 -8.31 -32.26
C LEU A 458 -11.51 -8.54 -32.86
N ALA A 459 -10.67 -9.36 -32.23
CA ALA A 459 -9.36 -9.74 -32.78
C ALA A 459 -9.47 -10.46 -34.13
N PHE A 460 -10.61 -11.10 -34.38
CA PHE A 460 -10.87 -11.92 -35.56
C PHE A 460 -11.84 -11.25 -36.55
N GLU A 461 -12.27 -10.02 -36.29
CA GLU A 461 -13.20 -9.25 -37.13
C GLU A 461 -12.44 -8.27 -38.04
N GLY A 462 -12.71 -8.31 -39.35
CA GLY A 462 -12.13 -7.42 -40.35
C GLY A 462 -11.67 -8.17 -41.62
N PRO A 463 -11.32 -7.45 -42.69
CA PRO A 463 -10.85 -8.07 -43.93
C PRO A 463 -9.57 -8.88 -43.68
N THR A 464 -9.40 -9.96 -44.45
CA THR A 464 -8.19 -10.78 -44.50
C THR A 464 -6.98 -9.86 -44.67
N LEU A 465 -5.92 -10.09 -43.90
CA LEU A 465 -4.75 -9.21 -43.88
C LEU A 465 -4.08 -9.27 -45.26
N ALA A 466 -4.15 -8.17 -46.02
CA ALA A 466 -3.31 -7.98 -47.21
C ALA A 466 -1.87 -7.68 -46.78
N GLU A 467 -0.93 -8.19 -47.55
CA GLU A 467 0.52 -8.21 -47.33
C GLU A 467 1.11 -6.89 -46.79
N ASP A 468 1.77 -6.94 -45.63
CA ASP A 468 2.91 -6.06 -45.33
C ASP A 468 4.17 -6.80 -45.83
N LYS A 469 4.80 -6.27 -46.90
CA LYS A 469 5.85 -6.91 -47.73
C LYS A 469 7.17 -7.32 -47.03
N ASN A 470 7.26 -7.32 -45.70
CA ASN A 470 8.53 -7.56 -44.99
C ASN A 470 8.61 -8.84 -44.14
N ASP A 471 7.50 -9.51 -43.82
CA ASP A 471 7.52 -10.76 -43.05
C ASP A 471 6.88 -11.87 -43.90
N GLY A 472 7.64 -12.38 -44.87
CA GLY A 472 7.21 -13.51 -45.71
C GLY A 472 6.94 -14.73 -44.83
N VAL A 473 5.68 -15.20 -44.85
CA VAL A 473 5.19 -16.57 -44.51
C VAL A 473 3.64 -16.58 -44.34
N LEU A 474 2.97 -15.43 -44.19
CA LEU A 474 1.51 -15.39 -44.01
C LEU A 474 0.78 -15.09 -45.33
N GLU A 475 0.65 -16.11 -46.20
CA GLU A 475 -0.32 -16.09 -47.31
C GLU A 475 -1.76 -15.92 -46.77
N ASN A 476 -2.71 -15.48 -47.60
CA ASN A 476 -4.14 -15.18 -47.34
C ASN A 476 -4.88 -16.16 -46.38
N LEU A 477 -4.51 -16.16 -45.11
CA LEU A 477 -5.00 -17.08 -44.10
C LEU A 477 -6.07 -16.40 -43.25
N ASP A 478 -7.11 -17.17 -42.94
CA ASP A 478 -8.10 -16.80 -41.93
C ASP A 478 -7.38 -16.38 -40.64
N ARG A 479 -7.77 -15.25 -40.03
CA ARG A 479 -7.18 -14.75 -38.78
C ARG A 479 -7.24 -15.79 -37.67
N HIS A 480 -8.23 -16.67 -37.68
CA HIS A 480 -8.30 -17.82 -36.78
C HIS A 480 -7.19 -18.82 -37.05
N ALA A 481 -6.92 -19.14 -38.32
CA ALA A 481 -5.84 -20.05 -38.70
C ALA A 481 -4.46 -19.50 -38.29
N ILE A 482 -4.22 -18.20 -38.47
CA ILE A 482 -2.98 -17.54 -38.02
C ILE A 482 -2.85 -17.63 -36.49
N PHE A 483 -3.95 -17.44 -35.77
CA PHE A 483 -3.98 -17.54 -34.31
C PHE A 483 -3.73 -18.98 -33.83
N THR A 484 -4.42 -19.97 -34.43
CA THR A 484 -4.22 -21.40 -34.17
C THR A 484 -2.78 -21.81 -34.44
N HIS A 485 -2.20 -21.38 -35.56
CA HIS A 485 -0.80 -21.64 -35.90
C HIS A 485 0.15 -21.04 -34.86
N GLY A 486 -0.11 -19.82 -34.39
CA GLY A 486 0.67 -19.22 -33.31
C GLY A 486 0.58 -19.97 -31.98
N LEU A 487 -0.60 -20.50 -31.62
CA LEU A 487 -0.72 -21.35 -30.43
C LEU A 487 0.03 -22.68 -30.59
N GLN A 488 -0.03 -23.27 -31.79
CA GLN A 488 0.68 -24.50 -32.11
C GLN A 488 2.19 -24.30 -32.06
N SER A 489 2.72 -23.20 -32.60
CA SER A 489 4.17 -22.91 -32.55
C SER A 489 4.69 -22.73 -31.12
N LEU A 490 3.86 -22.29 -30.18
CA LEU A 490 4.22 -22.27 -28.74
C LEU A 490 4.30 -23.69 -28.17
N LYS A 491 3.32 -24.57 -28.49
CA LYS A 491 3.34 -25.97 -28.07
C LYS A 491 4.54 -26.72 -28.64
N GLU A 492 4.86 -26.51 -29.92
CA GLU A 492 6.04 -27.09 -30.60
C GLU A 492 7.37 -26.64 -29.98
N ARG A 493 7.41 -25.41 -29.44
CA ARG A 493 8.56 -24.90 -28.69
C ARG A 493 8.69 -25.49 -27.27
N GLY A 494 7.69 -26.23 -26.80
CA GLY A 494 7.70 -26.92 -25.51
C GLY A 494 6.97 -26.21 -24.38
N PHE A 495 6.13 -25.21 -24.66
CA PHE A 495 5.24 -24.65 -23.65
C PHE A 495 4.07 -25.62 -23.41
N ALA A 496 4.04 -26.23 -22.23
CA ALA A 496 3.02 -27.22 -21.87
C ALA A 496 1.71 -26.58 -21.39
N ASP A 497 1.76 -25.36 -20.85
CA ASP A 497 0.62 -24.68 -20.22
C ASP A 497 0.31 -23.35 -20.93
N VAL A 498 -0.48 -23.46 -22.01
CA VAL A 498 -0.97 -22.33 -22.80
C VAL A 498 -2.50 -22.36 -22.85
N GLU A 499 -3.14 -21.52 -22.06
CA GLU A 499 -4.60 -21.36 -22.06
C GLU A 499 -5.01 -20.11 -22.86
N THR A 500 -6.06 -20.22 -23.67
CA THR A 500 -6.64 -19.05 -24.36
C THR A 500 -8.14 -18.96 -24.17
N TRP A 501 -8.61 -17.76 -23.82
CA TRP A 501 -9.99 -17.44 -23.52
C TRP A 501 -10.50 -16.30 -24.42
N VAL A 502 -11.70 -16.48 -25.01
CA VAL A 502 -12.34 -15.52 -25.92
C VAL A 502 -13.60 -14.94 -25.29
N LEU A 503 -13.65 -13.61 -25.18
CA LEU A 503 -14.82 -12.86 -24.74
C LEU A 503 -15.84 -12.74 -25.88
N ARG A 504 -17.05 -13.28 -25.66
CA ARG A 504 -18.09 -13.48 -26.70
C ARG A 504 -19.01 -12.26 -26.94
N GLY A 505 -19.06 -11.32 -26.00
CA GLY A 505 -19.98 -10.18 -26.05
C GLY A 505 -19.80 -9.30 -27.30
N LYS A 506 -20.90 -8.74 -27.82
CA LYS A 506 -20.82 -7.76 -28.92
C LYS A 506 -19.93 -6.57 -28.55
N SER A 507 -20.06 -6.12 -27.31
CA SER A 507 -19.12 -5.23 -26.65
C SER A 507 -18.42 -6.02 -25.55
N PRO A 508 -17.15 -6.42 -25.72
CA PRO A 508 -16.45 -7.18 -24.69
C PRO A 508 -16.33 -6.35 -23.41
N PRO A 509 -16.46 -6.97 -22.23
CA PRO A 509 -16.36 -6.27 -20.94
C PRO A 509 -14.94 -5.73 -20.65
N LEU A 510 -13.95 -6.19 -21.41
CA LEU A 510 -12.57 -5.71 -21.37
C LEU A 510 -12.38 -4.72 -22.51
N HIS A 511 -12.08 -3.46 -22.17
CA HIS A 511 -11.63 -2.45 -23.13
C HIS A 511 -10.12 -2.26 -23.05
N ASP A 512 -9.59 -2.14 -21.84
CA ASP A 512 -8.18 -1.83 -21.59
C ASP A 512 -7.27 -3.05 -21.71
N ARG A 513 -5.95 -2.81 -21.77
CA ARG A 513 -4.96 -3.85 -22.03
C ARG A 513 -4.04 -4.02 -20.86
N PHE A 514 -3.88 -5.28 -20.45
CA PHE A 514 -3.06 -5.66 -19.32
C PHE A 514 -2.09 -6.76 -19.71
N LEU A 515 -0.85 -6.61 -19.28
CA LEU A 515 0.18 -7.62 -19.35
C LEU A 515 0.58 -7.99 -17.91
N VAL A 516 0.25 -9.20 -17.49
CA VAL A 516 0.65 -9.75 -16.19
C VAL A 516 1.94 -10.53 -16.42
N VAL A 517 3.01 -10.16 -15.72
CA VAL A 517 4.26 -10.92 -15.66
C VAL A 517 4.57 -11.17 -14.20
N ASP A 518 4.46 -12.43 -13.77
CA ASP A 518 4.56 -12.85 -12.38
C ASP A 518 3.63 -12.02 -11.47
N ASN A 519 4.18 -11.29 -10.51
CA ASN A 519 3.42 -10.44 -9.59
C ASN A 519 3.28 -8.99 -10.06
N THR A 520 3.71 -8.67 -11.28
CA THR A 520 3.61 -7.32 -11.85
C THR A 520 2.52 -7.27 -12.91
N VAL A 521 1.69 -6.23 -12.86
CA VAL A 521 0.72 -5.92 -13.91
C VAL A 521 1.14 -4.65 -14.62
N TRP A 522 1.25 -4.72 -15.94
CA TRP A 522 1.47 -3.59 -16.81
C TRP A 522 0.17 -3.19 -17.48
N PHE A 523 -0.17 -1.91 -17.44
CA PHE A 523 -1.29 -1.31 -18.14
C PHE A 523 -0.80 -0.63 -19.42
N SER A 524 -1.51 -0.84 -20.53
CA SER A 524 -1.28 -0.16 -21.80
C SER A 524 -2.59 0.47 -22.30
N GLY A 525 -2.53 1.76 -22.64
CA GLY A 525 -3.66 2.46 -23.24
C GLY A 525 -3.96 1.99 -24.68
N ASN A 526 -2.93 1.53 -25.40
CA ASN A 526 -3.05 1.04 -26.77
C ASN A 526 -3.02 -0.50 -26.80
N SER A 527 -3.72 -1.10 -27.77
CA SER A 527 -3.54 -2.52 -28.09
C SER A 527 -2.08 -2.80 -28.46
N LEU A 528 -1.60 -4.01 -28.15
CA LEU A 528 -0.28 -4.46 -28.57
C LEU A 528 -0.08 -4.39 -30.09
N ASN A 529 -1.16 -4.50 -30.87
CA ASN A 529 -1.11 -4.35 -32.33
C ASN A 529 -0.87 -2.89 -32.80
N ALA A 530 -1.25 -1.90 -31.99
CA ALA A 530 -1.17 -0.48 -32.30
C ALA A 530 -0.02 0.25 -31.56
N LEU A 531 0.66 -0.43 -30.63
CA LEU A 531 1.73 0.13 -29.83
C LEU A 531 2.91 0.59 -30.71
N GLY A 532 3.34 1.84 -30.52
CA GLY A 532 4.42 2.46 -31.30
C GLY A 532 4.06 2.83 -32.76
N ALA A 533 2.85 2.52 -33.23
CA ALA A 533 2.29 3.11 -34.46
C ALA A 533 1.51 4.40 -34.15
N ARG A 534 0.98 4.49 -32.93
CA ARG A 534 0.48 5.71 -32.31
C ARG A 534 1.17 5.86 -30.96
N ALA A 535 1.43 7.10 -30.56
CA ALA A 535 1.96 7.38 -29.25
C ALA A 535 1.08 6.74 -28.16
N GLY A 536 1.71 5.98 -27.28
CA GLY A 536 1.05 5.26 -26.21
C GLY A 536 1.89 5.26 -24.94
N LEU A 537 1.22 5.12 -23.81
CA LEU A 537 1.85 5.01 -22.51
C LEU A 537 1.68 3.57 -21.99
N ILE A 538 2.76 3.00 -21.47
CA ILE A 538 2.73 1.80 -20.65
C ILE A 538 3.28 2.11 -19.26
N LEU A 539 2.66 1.54 -18.22
CA LEU A 539 3.06 1.70 -16.83
C LEU A 539 2.72 0.46 -16.00
N LYS A 540 3.46 0.22 -14.92
CA LYS A 540 3.12 -0.79 -13.91
C LYS A 540 2.02 -0.27 -13.01
N VAL A 541 1.01 -1.10 -12.77
CA VAL A 541 -0.06 -0.81 -11.82
C VAL A 541 0.49 -0.92 -10.39
N PRO A 542 0.26 0.09 -9.51
CA PRO A 542 0.77 0.07 -8.14
C PRO A 542 0.25 -1.11 -7.28
N ASP A 543 -1.03 -1.47 -7.45
CA ASP A 543 -1.63 -2.66 -6.83
C ASP A 543 -2.04 -3.67 -7.92
N PRO A 544 -1.19 -4.66 -8.23
CA PRO A 544 -1.49 -5.67 -9.22
C PRO A 544 -2.56 -6.68 -8.77
N HIS A 545 -2.77 -6.88 -7.45
CA HIS A 545 -3.60 -7.97 -6.93
C HIS A 545 -5.08 -7.78 -7.27
N ALA A 546 -5.58 -6.56 -7.13
CA ALA A 546 -6.96 -6.22 -7.50
C ALA A 546 -7.24 -6.47 -8.99
N ILE A 547 -6.28 -6.18 -9.86
CA ILE A 547 -6.41 -6.37 -11.31
C ILE A 547 -6.34 -7.85 -11.68
N VAL A 548 -5.37 -8.60 -11.16
CA VAL A 548 -5.25 -10.05 -11.39
C VAL A 548 -6.53 -10.78 -10.97
N THR A 549 -7.10 -10.44 -9.80
CA THR A 549 -8.37 -11.01 -9.33
C THR A 549 -9.53 -10.73 -10.30
N ARG A 550 -9.63 -9.51 -10.84
CA ARG A 550 -10.66 -9.15 -11.82
C ARG A 550 -10.47 -9.83 -13.18
N LEU A 551 -9.22 -9.94 -13.66
CA LEU A 551 -8.90 -10.67 -14.89
C LEU A 551 -9.21 -12.16 -14.75
N ALA A 552 -8.91 -12.77 -13.60
CA ALA A 552 -9.30 -14.15 -13.30
C ALA A 552 -10.82 -14.32 -13.29
N ALA A 553 -11.57 -13.38 -12.70
CA ALA A 553 -13.04 -13.42 -12.73
C ALA A 553 -13.64 -13.29 -14.14
N LEU A 554 -12.98 -12.57 -15.06
CA LEU A 554 -13.41 -12.48 -16.46
C LEU A 554 -13.34 -13.83 -17.19
N ARG A 555 -12.45 -14.73 -16.78
CA ARG A 555 -12.35 -16.10 -17.33
C ARG A 555 -13.69 -16.83 -17.25
N HIS A 556 -14.43 -16.69 -16.15
CA HIS A 556 -15.74 -17.34 -15.97
C HIS A 556 -16.82 -16.85 -16.95
N LYS A 557 -16.59 -15.71 -17.62
CA LYS A 557 -17.50 -15.14 -18.63
C LYS A 557 -16.98 -15.33 -20.06
N ALA A 558 -15.82 -15.96 -20.23
CA ALA A 558 -15.19 -16.26 -21.50
C ALA A 558 -15.34 -17.75 -21.81
N SER A 559 -15.14 -18.13 -23.07
CA SER A 559 -14.98 -19.53 -23.44
C SER A 559 -13.55 -19.84 -23.83
N SER A 560 -13.17 -21.11 -23.78
CA SER A 560 -11.91 -21.52 -24.39
C SER A 560 -11.91 -21.17 -25.89
N PHE A 561 -10.72 -21.00 -26.46
CA PHE A 561 -10.59 -20.76 -27.90
C PHE A 561 -11.09 -21.94 -28.73
N GLU A 562 -10.91 -23.17 -28.25
CA GLU A 562 -11.40 -24.39 -28.91
C GLU A 562 -12.93 -24.44 -28.95
N ASP A 563 -13.60 -24.18 -27.82
CA ASP A 563 -15.07 -24.11 -27.75
C ASP A 563 -15.61 -22.99 -28.65
N TYR A 564 -14.93 -21.84 -28.68
CA TYR A 564 -15.30 -20.71 -29.53
C TYR A 564 -15.27 -21.08 -31.03
N LEU A 565 -14.27 -21.84 -31.47
CA LEU A 565 -14.18 -22.30 -32.86
C LEU A 565 -15.29 -23.31 -33.20
N SER A 566 -15.55 -24.28 -32.31
CA SER A 566 -16.57 -25.31 -32.53
C SER A 566 -17.97 -24.70 -32.70
N GLU A 567 -18.35 -23.79 -31.80
CA GLU A 567 -19.66 -23.12 -31.86
C GLU A 567 -19.83 -22.27 -33.13
N ARG A 568 -18.74 -21.67 -33.62
CA ARG A 568 -18.76 -20.89 -34.86
C ARG A 568 -18.92 -21.79 -36.08
N SER A 569 -18.22 -22.92 -36.14
CA SER A 569 -18.40 -23.88 -37.24
C SER A 569 -19.84 -24.42 -37.27
N ASP A 570 -20.43 -24.67 -36.11
CA ASP A 570 -21.82 -25.10 -36.00
C ASP A 570 -22.79 -24.01 -36.45
N ALA A 571 -22.57 -22.77 -36.02
CA ALA A 571 -23.36 -21.61 -36.47
C ALA A 571 -23.26 -21.37 -37.99
N LYS A 572 -22.07 -21.54 -38.57
CA LYS A 572 -21.85 -21.41 -40.02
C LYS A 572 -22.54 -22.54 -40.79
N ALA A 573 -22.45 -23.78 -40.30
CA ALA A 573 -23.13 -24.94 -40.91
C ALA A 573 -24.67 -24.81 -40.83
N VAL A 574 -25.21 -24.26 -39.74
CA VAL A 574 -26.64 -23.97 -39.60
C VAL A 574 -27.07 -22.86 -40.56
N ALA A 575 -26.30 -21.78 -40.68
CA ALA A 575 -26.57 -20.69 -41.62
C ALA A 575 -26.55 -21.14 -43.09
N GLU A 576 -25.59 -21.99 -43.47
CA GLU A 576 -25.52 -22.58 -44.82
C GLU A 576 -26.67 -23.54 -45.13
N ARG A 577 -27.16 -24.29 -44.13
CA ARG A 577 -28.37 -25.14 -44.26
C ARG A 577 -29.65 -24.30 -44.41
N HIS A 578 -29.73 -23.14 -43.77
CA HIS A 578 -30.85 -22.21 -43.93
C HIS A 578 -30.81 -21.48 -45.28
N SER A 579 -29.62 -21.10 -45.77
CA SER A 579 -29.42 -20.50 -47.09
C SER A 579 -29.80 -21.44 -48.25
N LYS A 580 -29.51 -22.74 -48.13
CA LYS A 580 -29.88 -23.76 -49.13
C LYS A 580 -31.36 -24.17 -49.13
N ARG A 581 -32.16 -23.68 -48.17
CA ARG A 581 -33.61 -23.96 -48.06
C ARG A 581 -34.52 -22.82 -48.54
N ALA A 582 -33.96 -21.73 -49.07
CA ALA A 582 -34.75 -20.73 -49.77
C ALA A 582 -35.15 -21.27 -51.16
N PRO A 583 -36.44 -21.42 -51.50
CA PRO A 583 -36.84 -21.92 -52.80
C PRO A 583 -36.45 -20.90 -53.89
N SER A 584 -35.80 -21.41 -54.94
CA SER A 584 -35.62 -20.71 -56.20
C SER A 584 -37.00 -20.38 -56.78
N SER A 585 -37.38 -19.11 -56.77
CA SER A 585 -38.46 -18.63 -57.65
C SER A 585 -37.93 -18.65 -59.08
N ASP A 586 -38.21 -19.73 -59.79
CA ASP A 586 -38.00 -19.84 -61.23
C ASP A 586 -39.09 -19.04 -61.96
N PRO A 587 -38.75 -18.11 -62.87
CA PRO A 587 -39.74 -17.40 -63.67
C PRO A 587 -39.92 -18.13 -65.01
N GLY A 588 -41.10 -18.71 -65.23
CA GLY A 588 -41.60 -18.94 -66.59
C GLY A 588 -42.20 -20.33 -66.85
N ALA A 589 -43.52 -20.36 -66.98
CA ALA A 589 -44.19 -21.19 -67.98
C ALA A 589 -45.54 -20.55 -68.33
N GLU A 590 -45.64 -20.10 -69.58
CA GLU A 590 -46.86 -19.67 -70.26
C GLU A 590 -47.82 -20.85 -70.48
N ASN A 591 -49.10 -20.65 -70.19
CA ASN A 591 -50.21 -20.70 -71.15
C ASN A 591 -51.50 -20.17 -70.51
#